data_AF-A0A967HZ14-F1
#
_entry.id   AF-A0A967HZ14-F1
#
_cell.length_a   1.000
_cell.length_b   1.000
_cell.length_c   1.000
_cell.angle_alpha   90.00
_cell.angle_beta   90.00
_cell.angle_gamma   90.00
#
_symmetry.space_group_name_H-M   'P 1'
#
loop_
_entity.id
_entity.type
_entity.pdbx_description
1 polymer ?
#
loop_
_entity_poly.entity_id
_entity_poly.type
_entity_poly.pdbx_seq_one_letter_code
_entity_poly.pdbx_strand_id
1 'polypeptide(L)'
;MESELKLRRKWTFRAQDKQIVLVKKHYEKSAHVLMKGFMWALYLPYYPNLTVEVAVGDRYKPDVVAVDERGKPQFWGEAGQITVQKIRSLLRRYRATHVAIAKWQTPLTPYIEIVTEALKNLKRARPVDLINFQEDSVQRFIDESGRITIDHDSLNWVRLE
;
A
#
# COMPACT_ATOMS: atom_id res chain seq x y z
N MET A 1 -31.21 6.02 25.18
CA MET A 1 -29.84 5.47 25.09
C MET A 1 -29.53 5.20 23.63
N GLU A 2 -29.32 6.24 22.83
CA GLU A 2 -29.35 6.13 21.35
C GLU A 2 -28.13 6.79 20.67
N SER A 3 -27.09 7.11 21.43
CA SER A 3 -25.98 7.95 20.98
C SER A 3 -24.59 7.30 20.99
N GLU A 4 -24.45 6.00 21.27
CA GLU A 4 -23.12 5.36 21.42
C GLU A 4 -22.66 4.40 20.30
N LEU A 5 -23.46 4.17 19.25
CA LEU A 5 -23.13 3.17 18.20
C LEU A 5 -22.59 3.76 16.87
N LYS A 6 -22.06 4.99 16.85
CA LYS A 6 -21.55 5.67 15.63
C LYS A 6 -20.04 5.48 15.34
N LEU A 7 -19.48 4.28 15.49
CA LEU A 7 -18.09 3.98 15.07
C LEU A 7 -17.97 3.02 13.86
N ARG A 8 -19.00 2.96 12.99
CA ARG A 8 -19.15 2.03 11.85
C ARG A 8 -18.14 2.21 10.68
N ARG A 9 -17.01 2.89 10.87
CA ARG A 9 -16.01 3.21 9.81
C ARG A 9 -14.55 3.06 10.23
N LYS A 10 -14.27 2.63 11.45
CA LYS A 10 -12.91 2.36 11.92
C LYS A 10 -12.57 0.88 11.69
N TRP A 11 -11.44 0.64 11.06
CA TRP A 11 -10.89 -0.68 10.83
C TRP A 11 -9.62 -0.79 11.67
N THR A 12 -9.56 -1.77 12.57
CA THR A 12 -8.38 -2.04 13.36
C THR A 12 -7.66 -3.24 12.77
N PHE A 13 -6.41 -3.04 12.34
CA PHE A 13 -5.57 -4.12 11.84
C PHE A 13 -4.39 -4.33 12.79
N ARG A 14 -3.99 -5.59 12.94
CA ARG A 14 -2.83 -6.00 13.73
C ARG A 14 -1.89 -6.80 12.83
N ALA A 15 -0.59 -6.63 12.99
CA ALA A 15 0.42 -7.42 12.31
C ALA A 15 1.69 -7.39 13.17
N GLN A 16 2.35 -8.54 13.32
CA GLN A 16 3.42 -8.71 14.31
C GLN A 16 2.96 -8.23 15.70
N ASP A 17 3.72 -7.35 16.34
CA ASP A 17 3.45 -6.69 17.62
C ASP A 17 2.77 -5.32 17.48
N LYS A 18 2.39 -4.91 16.26
CA LYS A 18 1.85 -3.58 15.96
C LYS A 18 0.37 -3.59 15.64
N GLN A 19 -0.25 -2.42 15.82
CA GLN A 19 -1.64 -2.17 15.50
C GLN A 19 -1.78 -0.82 14.80
N ILE A 20 -2.66 -0.76 13.80
CA ILE A 20 -3.10 0.48 13.15
C ILE A 20 -4.63 0.57 13.16
N VAL A 21 -5.14 1.81 13.15
CA VAL A 21 -6.57 2.08 13.00
C VAL A 21 -6.76 2.96 11.77
N LEU A 22 -7.47 2.43 10.77
CA LEU A 22 -7.80 3.14 9.54
C LEU A 22 -9.25 3.62 9.58
N VAL A 23 -9.47 4.87 9.22
CA VAL A 23 -10.82 5.45 9.17
C VAL A 23 -11.25 5.57 7.72
N LYS A 24 -12.24 4.76 7.33
CA LYS A 24 -12.80 4.79 5.97
C LYS A 24 -13.49 6.12 5.70
N LYS A 25 -13.07 6.82 4.65
CA LYS A 25 -13.74 8.05 4.19
C LYS A 25 -15.06 7.71 3.48
N HIS A 26 -15.99 8.67 3.41
CA HIS A 26 -17.33 8.41 2.87
C HIS A 26 -17.31 8.02 1.38
N TYR A 27 -16.40 8.61 0.58
CA TYR A 27 -16.20 8.31 -0.84
C TYR A 27 -15.22 7.14 -1.09
N GLU A 28 -14.58 6.62 -0.05
CA GLU A 28 -13.57 5.57 -0.19
C GLU A 28 -14.23 4.19 -0.16
N LYS A 29 -13.88 3.31 -1.11
CA LYS A 29 -14.36 1.92 -1.11
C LYS A 29 -13.63 1.12 -0.02
N SER A 30 -14.30 0.14 0.61
CA SER A 30 -13.68 -0.71 1.63
C SER A 30 -12.43 -1.44 1.13
N ALA A 31 -12.44 -1.87 -0.14
CA ALA A 31 -11.28 -2.46 -0.81
C ALA A 31 -10.03 -1.57 -0.72
N HIS A 32 -10.17 -0.24 -0.77
CA HIS A 32 -9.03 0.68 -0.65
C HIS A 32 -8.44 0.68 0.76
N VAL A 33 -9.29 0.61 1.79
CA VAL A 33 -8.86 0.49 3.19
C VAL A 33 -8.19 -0.86 3.45
N LEU A 34 -8.73 -1.93 2.87
CA LEU A 34 -8.14 -3.28 2.95
C LEU A 34 -6.77 -3.33 2.30
N MET A 35 -6.61 -2.79 1.08
CA MET A 35 -5.31 -2.72 0.41
C MET A 35 -4.25 -1.98 1.24
N LYS A 36 -4.63 -0.89 1.93
CA LYS A 36 -3.74 -0.20 2.88
C LYS A 36 -3.32 -1.10 4.03
N GLY A 37 -4.28 -1.80 4.65
CA GLY A 37 -4.00 -2.74 5.73
C GLY A 37 -3.09 -3.89 5.29
N PHE A 38 -3.36 -4.49 4.14
CA PHE A 38 -2.56 -5.58 3.58
C PHE A 38 -1.15 -5.13 3.21
N MET A 39 -0.98 -4.00 2.51
CA MET A 39 0.36 -3.46 2.24
C MET A 39 1.12 -3.13 3.52
N TRP A 40 0.45 -2.52 4.50
CA TRP A 40 1.06 -2.24 5.80
C TRP A 40 1.59 -3.52 6.44
N ALA A 41 0.77 -4.57 6.56
CA ALA A 41 1.18 -5.83 7.16
C ALA A 41 2.27 -6.56 6.35
N LEU A 42 2.14 -6.61 5.03
CA LEU A 42 3.07 -7.30 4.11
C LEU A 42 4.48 -6.72 4.18
N TYR A 43 4.59 -5.40 4.31
CA TYR A 43 5.89 -4.71 4.29
C TYR A 43 6.42 -4.37 5.68
N LEU A 44 5.63 -4.54 6.74
CA LEU A 44 6.06 -4.27 8.13
C LEU A 44 7.34 -4.99 8.54
N PRO A 45 7.59 -6.26 8.15
CA PRO A 45 8.84 -6.94 8.48
C PRO A 45 10.10 -6.25 7.91
N TYR A 46 9.97 -5.51 6.80
CA TYR A 46 11.08 -4.86 6.10
C TYR A 46 11.21 -3.37 6.46
N TYR A 47 10.09 -2.74 6.83
CA TYR A 47 10.02 -1.32 7.17
C TYR A 47 9.25 -1.14 8.49
N PRO A 48 9.92 -1.30 9.64
CA PRO A 48 9.25 -1.33 10.94
C PRO A 48 8.52 -0.03 11.30
N ASN A 49 8.88 1.09 10.68
CA ASN A 49 8.28 2.40 10.90
C ASN A 49 7.21 2.77 9.84
N LEU A 50 6.60 1.78 9.18
CA LEU A 50 5.48 2.01 8.26
C LEU A 50 4.31 2.71 8.95
N THR A 51 3.78 3.69 8.25
CA THR A 51 2.59 4.46 8.63
C THR A 51 1.63 4.53 7.44
N VAL A 52 0.37 4.87 7.71
CA VAL A 52 -0.69 4.94 6.68
C VAL A 52 -1.17 6.38 6.57
N GLU A 53 -1.35 6.85 5.34
CA GLU A 53 -1.81 8.20 5.01
C GLU A 53 -1.03 9.35 5.69
N VAL A 54 0.31 9.27 5.75
CA VAL A 54 1.16 10.38 6.20
C VAL A 54 1.65 11.18 4.99
N ALA A 55 1.56 12.52 5.06
CA ALA A 55 2.10 13.39 4.03
C ALA A 55 3.61 13.54 4.16
N VAL A 56 4.33 13.51 3.03
CA VAL A 56 5.81 13.57 2.99
C VAL A 56 6.32 14.81 2.25
N GLY A 57 5.57 15.91 2.30
CA GLY A 57 5.95 17.18 1.65
C GLY A 57 5.94 17.14 0.12
N ASP A 58 5.27 16.16 -0.47
CA ASP A 58 5.17 15.95 -1.92
C ASP A 58 3.78 16.36 -2.44
N ARG A 59 3.68 16.62 -3.75
CA ARG A 59 2.40 16.81 -4.45
C ARG A 59 1.52 15.57 -4.33
N TYR A 60 2.13 14.38 -4.33
CA TYR A 60 1.42 13.12 -4.14
C TYR A 60 1.51 12.67 -2.68
N LYS A 61 0.43 12.10 -2.15
CA LYS A 61 0.41 11.54 -0.80
C LYS A 61 0.40 10.02 -0.90
N PRO A 62 1.34 9.31 -0.25
CA PRO A 62 1.32 7.86 -0.22
C PRO A 62 0.11 7.35 0.58
N ASP A 63 -0.39 6.18 0.19
CA ASP A 63 -1.37 5.46 0.98
C ASP A 63 -0.68 4.80 2.19
N VAL A 64 0.51 4.23 1.99
CA VAL A 64 1.35 3.64 3.03
C VAL A 64 2.80 4.11 2.84
N VAL A 65 3.50 4.48 3.90
CA VAL A 65 4.85 5.06 3.78
C VAL A 65 5.71 4.74 4.99
N ALA A 66 6.99 4.48 4.73
CA ALA A 66 8.05 4.52 5.73
C ALA A 66 9.04 5.61 5.32
N VAL A 67 9.44 6.45 6.28
CA VAL A 67 10.43 7.52 6.07
C VAL A 67 11.66 7.30 6.93
N ASP A 68 12.83 7.71 6.49
CA ASP A 68 14.02 7.74 7.34
C ASP A 68 13.96 8.89 8.36
N GLU A 69 14.98 9.01 9.21
CA GLU A 69 15.12 10.07 10.22
C GLU A 69 15.10 11.49 9.63
N ARG A 70 15.38 11.63 8.32
CA ARG A 70 15.36 12.90 7.59
C ARG A 70 14.04 13.15 6.88
N GLY A 71 13.03 12.30 7.09
CA GLY A 71 11.72 12.39 6.45
C GLY A 71 11.70 11.94 4.99
N LYS A 72 12.77 11.30 4.49
CA LYS A 72 12.83 10.82 3.10
C LYS A 72 12.18 9.43 3.00
N PRO A 73 11.27 9.20 2.02
CA PRO A 73 10.63 7.90 1.86
C PRO A 73 11.65 6.78 1.60
N GLN A 74 11.62 5.73 2.41
CA GLN A 74 12.31 4.45 2.17
C GLN A 74 11.37 3.44 1.49
N PHE A 75 10.07 3.52 1.80
CA PHE A 75 9.01 2.76 1.16
C PHE A 75 7.83 3.67 0.80
N TRP A 76 7.16 3.37 -0.32
CA TRP A 76 5.97 4.07 -0.79
C TRP A 76 4.94 3.09 -1.34
N GLY A 77 3.78 2.99 -0.70
CA GLY A 77 2.63 2.19 -1.10
C GLY A 77 1.52 3.04 -1.75
N GLU A 78 0.95 2.54 -2.84
CA GLU A 78 -0.17 3.14 -3.58
C GLU A 78 -1.28 2.10 -3.80
N ALA A 79 -2.49 2.38 -3.34
CA ALA A 79 -3.68 1.55 -3.54
C ALA A 79 -4.71 2.21 -4.48
N GLY A 80 -4.45 3.45 -4.90
CA GLY A 80 -5.35 4.23 -5.74
C GLY A 80 -5.17 4.05 -7.24
N GLN A 81 -5.80 4.96 -7.99
CA GLN A 81 -5.57 5.10 -9.43
C GLN A 81 -4.15 5.59 -9.71
N ILE A 82 -3.53 5.04 -10.75
CA ILE A 82 -2.18 5.39 -11.18
C ILE A 82 -2.19 5.79 -12.65
N THR A 83 -1.29 6.69 -13.01
CA THR A 83 -1.01 7.07 -14.39
C THR A 83 0.49 7.01 -14.62
N VAL A 84 0.91 6.88 -15.90
CA VAL A 84 2.33 6.91 -16.27
C VAL A 84 3.01 8.17 -15.72
N GLN A 85 2.37 9.33 -15.83
CA GLN A 85 2.93 10.61 -15.38
C GLN A 85 3.14 10.64 -13.86
N LYS A 86 2.15 10.17 -13.07
CA LYS A 86 2.26 10.09 -11.60
C LYS A 86 3.42 9.18 -11.21
N ILE A 87 3.42 7.96 -11.74
CA ILE A 87 4.42 6.94 -11.39
C ILE A 87 5.80 7.39 -11.85
N ARG A 88 5.98 7.89 -13.08
CA ARG A 88 7.27 8.40 -13.55
C ARG A 88 7.80 9.54 -12.69
N SER A 89 6.94 10.47 -12.28
CA SER A 89 7.32 11.58 -11.40
C SER A 89 7.86 11.07 -10.06
N LEU A 90 7.14 10.13 -9.44
CA LEU A 90 7.52 9.47 -8.19
C LEU A 90 8.83 8.70 -8.35
N LEU A 91 8.91 7.81 -9.35
CA LEU A 91 10.06 6.93 -9.58
C LEU A 91 11.35 7.69 -9.92
N ARG A 92 11.23 8.82 -10.61
CA ARG A 92 12.36 9.71 -10.92
C ARG A 92 12.88 10.44 -9.68
N ARG A 93 11.99 10.89 -8.79
CA ARG A 93 12.33 11.66 -7.58
C ARG A 93 12.89 10.77 -6.49
N TYR A 94 12.29 9.59 -6.32
CA TYR A 94 12.55 8.67 -5.23
C TYR A 94 13.23 7.38 -5.74
N ARG A 95 14.43 7.53 -6.32
CA ARG A 95 15.17 6.43 -6.98
C ARG A 95 15.62 5.31 -6.02
N ALA A 96 15.79 5.65 -4.75
CA ALA A 96 16.22 4.72 -3.68
C ALA A 96 15.06 4.30 -2.77
N THR A 97 13.82 4.56 -3.18
CA THR A 97 12.61 4.20 -2.43
C THR A 97 11.99 2.98 -3.06
N HIS A 98 11.68 1.96 -2.27
CA HIS A 98 10.89 0.81 -2.71
C HIS A 98 9.45 1.26 -2.91
N VAL A 99 8.90 1.01 -4.09
CA VAL A 99 7.51 1.38 -4.41
C VAL A 99 6.66 0.12 -4.50
N ALA A 100 5.49 0.11 -3.88
CA ALA A 100 4.51 -0.95 -4.03
C ALA A 100 3.18 -0.36 -4.53
N ILE A 101 2.57 -1.02 -5.49
CA ILE A 101 1.29 -0.63 -6.07
C ILE A 101 0.32 -1.81 -5.89
N ALA A 102 -0.67 -1.62 -5.04
CA ALA A 102 -1.72 -2.57 -4.79
C ALA A 102 -2.94 -2.35 -5.68
N LYS A 103 -3.54 -3.44 -6.10
CA LYS A 103 -4.80 -3.49 -6.84
C LYS A 103 -5.72 -4.55 -6.23
N TRP A 104 -7.02 -4.38 -6.46
CA TRP A 104 -8.07 -5.24 -5.95
C TRP A 104 -8.82 -5.89 -7.10
N GLN A 105 -8.82 -7.23 -7.14
CA GLN A 105 -9.57 -8.04 -8.12
C GLN A 105 -9.40 -7.57 -9.56
N THR A 106 -8.17 -7.28 -9.98
CA THR A 106 -7.91 -6.82 -11.35
C THR A 106 -6.59 -7.36 -11.87
N PRO A 107 -6.52 -7.75 -13.16
CA PRO A 107 -5.27 -8.21 -13.75
C PRO A 107 -4.15 -7.18 -13.62
N LEU A 108 -2.92 -7.65 -13.37
CA LEU A 108 -1.77 -6.77 -13.23
C LEU A 108 -1.24 -6.25 -14.58
N THR A 109 -1.51 -6.93 -15.70
CA THR A 109 -0.96 -6.62 -17.03
C THR A 109 -1.02 -5.13 -17.41
N PRO A 110 -2.18 -4.42 -17.30
CA PRO A 110 -2.23 -3.01 -17.67
C PRO A 110 -1.36 -2.12 -16.77
N TYR A 111 -1.17 -2.51 -15.52
CA TYR A 111 -0.36 -1.76 -14.56
C TYR A 111 1.13 -2.06 -14.74
N ILE A 112 1.49 -3.28 -15.14
CA ILE A 112 2.85 -3.64 -15.56
C ILE A 112 3.27 -2.75 -16.73
N GLU A 113 2.41 -2.58 -17.74
CA GLU A 113 2.68 -1.68 -18.87
C GLU A 113 2.89 -0.22 -18.43
N ILE A 114 2.00 0.31 -17.58
CA ILE A 114 2.12 1.68 -17.03
C ILE A 114 3.45 1.87 -16.30
N VAL A 115 3.82 0.93 -15.43
CA VAL A 115 5.04 1.03 -14.62
C VAL A 115 6.28 0.84 -15.50
N THR A 116 6.26 -0.09 -16.45
CA THR A 116 7.36 -0.31 -17.41
C THR A 116 7.61 0.94 -18.26
N GLU A 117 6.55 1.59 -18.76
CA GLU A 117 6.65 2.88 -19.46
C GLU A 117 7.22 3.98 -18.56
N ALA A 118 6.78 4.04 -17.31
CA ALA A 118 7.27 5.01 -16.33
C ALA A 118 8.76 4.78 -15.97
N LEU A 119 9.23 3.54 -16.04
CA LEU A 119 10.62 3.14 -15.77
C LEU A 119 11.57 3.43 -16.94
N LYS A 120 11.07 3.61 -18.17
CA LYS A 120 11.92 3.83 -19.36
C LYS A 120 12.96 4.93 -19.12
N ASN A 121 14.23 4.57 -19.29
CA ASN A 121 15.42 5.42 -19.13
C ASN A 121 15.64 5.95 -17.69
N LEU A 122 15.07 5.30 -16.67
CA LEU A 122 15.35 5.61 -15.26
C LEU A 122 16.30 4.56 -14.67
N LYS A 123 17.36 5.02 -14.01
CA LYS A 123 18.18 4.18 -13.13
C LYS A 123 17.65 4.29 -11.71
N ARG A 124 17.32 3.15 -11.10
CA ARG A 124 16.80 3.05 -9.73
C ARG A 124 17.64 2.09 -8.91
N ALA A 125 17.54 2.23 -7.59
CA ALA A 125 18.26 1.40 -6.63
C ALA A 125 17.33 0.49 -5.81
N ARG A 126 16.01 0.63 -5.97
CA ARG A 126 14.99 -0.16 -5.28
C ARG A 126 13.84 -0.51 -6.22
N PRO A 127 13.24 -1.70 -6.04
CA PRO A 127 12.24 -2.24 -6.96
C PRO A 127 10.92 -1.48 -6.92
N VAL A 128 10.08 -1.80 -7.90
CA VAL A 128 8.64 -1.51 -7.92
C VAL A 128 7.87 -2.82 -7.89
N ASP A 129 7.06 -3.01 -6.87
CA ASP A 129 6.21 -4.19 -6.71
C ASP A 129 4.77 -3.87 -7.13
N LEU A 130 4.16 -4.79 -7.88
CA LEU A 130 2.76 -4.76 -8.29
C LEU A 130 2.05 -5.95 -7.65
N ILE A 131 1.00 -5.68 -6.88
CA ILE A 131 0.30 -6.70 -6.09
C ILE A 131 -1.18 -6.67 -6.43
N ASN A 132 -1.78 -7.84 -6.64
CA ASN A 132 -3.22 -8.01 -6.79
C ASN A 132 -3.79 -8.82 -5.63
N PHE A 133 -4.61 -8.17 -4.81
CA PHE A 133 -5.40 -8.82 -3.78
C PHE A 133 -6.72 -9.34 -4.39
N GLN A 134 -6.96 -10.64 -4.20
CA GLN A 134 -8.19 -11.31 -4.63
C GLN A 134 -9.34 -11.06 -3.65
N GLU A 135 -10.56 -11.42 -4.04
CA GLU A 135 -11.76 -11.23 -3.20
C GLU A 135 -11.65 -11.93 -1.85
N ASP A 136 -11.09 -13.15 -1.88
CA ASP A 136 -10.93 -14.05 -0.74
C ASP A 136 -9.78 -13.63 0.18
N SER A 137 -9.03 -12.57 -0.14
CA SER A 137 -7.90 -12.08 0.66
C SER A 137 -8.33 -11.74 2.09
N VAL A 138 -9.56 -11.26 2.30
CA VAL A 138 -10.07 -10.95 3.64
C VAL A 138 -10.15 -12.22 4.48
N GLN A 139 -10.75 -13.27 3.95
CA GLN A 139 -10.95 -14.55 4.62
C GLN A 139 -9.64 -15.30 4.81
N ARG A 140 -8.71 -15.16 3.87
CA ARG A 140 -7.41 -15.83 3.91
C ARG A 140 -6.43 -15.20 4.89
N PHE A 141 -6.43 -13.88 4.99
CA PHE A 141 -5.34 -13.17 5.66
C PHE A 141 -5.76 -12.48 6.95
N ILE A 142 -7.05 -12.27 7.22
CA ILE A 142 -7.54 -11.55 8.40
C ILE A 142 -8.28 -12.51 9.34
N ASP A 143 -7.80 -12.65 10.57
CA ASP A 143 -8.50 -13.41 11.60
C ASP A 143 -9.60 -12.59 12.30
N GLU A 144 -10.36 -13.24 13.19
CA GLU A 144 -11.45 -12.60 13.96
C GLU A 144 -10.98 -11.45 14.85
N SER A 145 -9.70 -11.43 15.22
CA SER A 145 -9.07 -10.35 15.99
C SER A 145 -8.59 -9.19 15.11
N GLY A 146 -8.74 -9.27 13.79
CA GLY A 146 -8.22 -8.29 12.84
C GLY A 146 -6.71 -8.39 12.63
N ARG A 147 -6.08 -9.51 13.02
CA ARG A 147 -4.67 -9.78 12.72
C ARG A 147 -4.53 -10.19 11.26
N ILE A 148 -3.61 -9.53 10.57
CA ILE A 148 -3.22 -9.81 9.21
C ILE A 148 -1.98 -10.70 9.24
N THR A 149 -2.07 -11.86 8.59
CA THR A 149 -0.92 -12.75 8.31
C THR A 149 -0.83 -12.92 6.80
N ILE A 150 0.23 -12.39 6.20
CA ILE A 150 0.37 -12.30 4.74
C ILE A 150 1.85 -12.25 4.34
N ASP A 151 2.18 -12.88 3.22
CA ASP A 151 3.51 -12.86 2.59
C ASP A 151 3.36 -12.77 1.06
N HIS A 152 4.48 -12.59 0.36
CA HIS A 152 4.46 -12.46 -1.10
C HIS A 152 4.13 -13.79 -1.82
N ASP A 153 4.53 -14.92 -1.24
CA ASP A 153 4.32 -16.25 -1.85
C ASP A 153 2.84 -16.63 -1.90
N SER A 154 2.03 -16.06 -0.99
CA SER A 154 0.58 -16.21 -0.96
C SER A 154 -0.19 -15.30 -1.94
N LEU A 155 0.51 -14.46 -2.73
CA LEU A 155 -0.09 -13.40 -3.55
C LEU A 155 0.21 -13.51 -5.05
N ASN A 156 -0.70 -12.95 -5.85
CA ASN A 156 -0.37 -12.60 -7.23
C ASN A 156 0.44 -11.30 -7.21
N TRP A 157 1.75 -11.42 -7.41
CA TRP A 157 2.71 -10.35 -7.28
C TRP A 157 3.76 -10.40 -8.40
N VAL A 158 4.16 -9.21 -8.87
CA VAL A 158 5.23 -9.01 -9.85
C VAL A 158 6.19 -7.95 -9.33
N ARG A 159 7.49 -8.21 -9.42
CA ARG A 159 8.55 -7.25 -9.14
C ARG A 159 9.18 -6.74 -10.44
N LEU A 160 9.34 -5.43 -10.54
CA LEU A 160 10.03 -4.74 -11.64
C LEU A 160 11.24 -4.00 -11.07
N GLU A 161 12.40 -4.13 -11.72
CA GLU A 161 13.69 -3.56 -11.29
C GLU A 161 14.26 -2.57 -12.30
#